data_AF-A0A535NZH5-F1
#
_entry.id   AF-A0A535NZH5-F1
#
_cell.length_a   1.000
_cell.length_b   1.000
_cell.length_c   1.000
_cell.angle_alpha   90.00
_cell.angle_beta   90.00
_cell.angle_gamma   90.00
#
_symmetry.space_group_name_H-M   'P 1'
#
loop_
_entity.id
_entity.type
_entity.pdbx_description
1 polymer ?
#
loop_
_entity_poly.entity_id
_entity_poly.type
_entity_poly.pdbx_seq_one_letter_code
_entity_poly.pdbx_strand_id
1 'polypeptide(L)'
;MPFIVPSTRTKSPQRKLQEGQAIVLIALLILVLFGMLGLAIDSGRGYVDRRDQQTAVDAAALAAGDWWENYQDLNGVVVPNSVALYESDLRLYNGPAGAPTHTSRLVGPQNNLPEDTYTYTWNAGYTLVIVATDTQFNGYQFKFTTNHQLPLAFIQIFGGSRTVGIGATATSIVGNQRQTPALLTLSTETCATNLSGSAQLTVLGDVYTNGTACLDNNLHEAGNCYGAAGSNCNVAQYYCYNSDPGFVPYPPTPTCNPGDITGQAVVPAPTLPDPGYLAPSIGYYTAAQGYSQYNRGTWTEMYPGQYGNFHLSGGSASCAFLNGGVYNWTNGYTSDANGSLLSNELKA
;
A
#
# COMPACT_ATOMS: atom_id res chain seq x y z
N MET A 1 93.10 48.95 37.50
CA MET A 1 91.62 48.88 37.42
C MET A 1 91.28 48.73 35.95
N PRO A 2 90.68 47.61 35.54
CA PRO A 2 89.21 47.51 35.60
C PRO A 2 88.72 46.20 36.23
N PHE A 3 87.57 46.29 36.90
CA PHE A 3 86.80 45.17 37.41
C PHE A 3 85.99 44.55 36.26
N ILE A 4 86.14 43.24 36.05
CA ILE A 4 85.24 42.45 35.19
C ILE A 4 84.28 41.72 36.13
N VAL A 5 83.01 42.12 36.07
CA VAL A 5 81.91 41.54 36.83
C VAL A 5 81.48 40.22 36.17
N PRO A 6 81.26 39.11 36.90
CA PRO A 6 80.70 37.91 36.30
C PRO A 6 79.22 38.13 35.99
N SER A 7 78.85 37.99 34.71
CA SER A 7 77.44 37.89 34.29
C SER A 7 76.90 36.52 34.68
N THR A 8 76.14 36.45 35.76
CA THR A 8 75.40 35.24 36.14
C THR A 8 74.20 35.11 35.20
N ARG A 9 74.33 34.26 34.17
CA ARG A 9 73.20 33.87 33.32
C ARG A 9 72.18 33.12 34.18
N THR A 10 71.09 33.76 34.56
CA THR A 10 69.93 33.10 35.16
C THR A 10 69.37 32.12 34.12
N LYS A 11 69.62 30.82 34.34
CA LYS A 11 68.91 29.77 33.61
C LYS A 11 67.41 29.99 33.85
N SER A 12 66.64 30.22 32.79
CA SER A 12 65.19 30.23 32.91
C SER A 12 64.75 28.88 33.49
N PRO A 13 63.77 28.85 34.41
CA PRO A 13 63.25 27.59 34.90
C PRO A 13 62.65 26.85 33.70
N GLN A 14 63.36 25.82 33.25
CA GLN A 14 62.85 24.92 32.23
C GLN A 14 61.48 24.42 32.68
N ARG A 15 60.54 24.43 31.73
CA ARG A 15 59.19 23.86 31.79
C ARG A 15 59.20 22.47 32.44
N LYS A 16 59.14 22.38 33.76
CA LYS A 16 58.92 21.11 34.49
C LYS A 16 57.45 20.87 34.84
N LEU A 17 56.55 21.75 34.40
CA LEU A 17 55.10 21.68 34.69
C LEU A 17 54.29 20.93 33.62
N GLN A 18 54.88 20.48 32.51
CA GLN A 18 54.15 19.82 31.41
C GLN A 18 54.44 18.32 31.25
N GLU A 19 55.41 17.75 31.98
CA GLU A 19 55.86 16.37 31.77
C GLU A 19 54.86 15.30 32.25
N GLY A 20 53.90 15.63 33.13
CA GLY A 20 52.86 14.71 33.61
C GLY A 20 51.49 14.87 32.95
N GLN A 21 51.22 15.99 32.28
CA GLN A 21 49.91 16.24 31.66
C GLN A 21 49.76 15.52 30.31
N ALA A 22 50.87 15.37 29.57
CA ALA A 22 50.87 14.72 28.27
C ALA A 22 50.40 13.26 28.36
N ILE A 23 50.84 12.51 29.37
CA ILE A 23 50.46 11.10 29.53
C ILE A 23 48.97 10.93 29.85
N VAL A 24 48.38 11.83 30.65
CA VAL A 24 46.94 11.83 30.95
C VAL A 24 46.12 12.15 29.70
N LEU A 25 46.57 13.12 28.91
CA LEU A 25 45.91 13.50 27.66
C LEU A 25 45.98 12.38 26.61
N ILE A 26 47.13 11.71 26.50
CA ILE A 26 47.30 10.54 25.63
C ILE A 26 46.38 9.40 26.08
N ALA A 27 46.31 9.11 27.39
CA ALA A 27 45.44 8.06 27.92
C ALA A 27 43.96 8.34 27.61
N LEU A 28 43.51 9.58 27.78
CA LEU A 28 42.14 9.98 27.42
C LEU A 28 41.88 9.89 25.91
N LEU A 29 42.83 10.32 25.08
CA LEU A 29 42.71 10.22 23.62
C LEU A 29 42.64 8.76 23.16
N ILE A 30 43.47 7.87 23.72
CA ILE A 30 43.44 6.44 23.40
C ILE A 30 42.07 5.85 23.76
N LEU A 31 41.51 6.18 24.93
CA LEU A 31 40.19 5.72 25.34
C LEU A 31 39.10 6.19 24.36
N VAL A 32 39.11 7.47 23.96
CA VAL A 32 38.16 8.03 22.99
C VAL A 32 38.31 7.37 21.62
N LEU A 33 39.54 7.15 21.15
CA LEU A 33 39.80 6.50 19.87
C LEU A 33 39.31 5.06 19.85
N PHE A 34 39.50 4.29 20.93
CA PHE A 34 38.96 2.94 21.03
C PHE A 34 37.42 2.92 21.10
N GLY A 35 36.82 3.89 21.80
CA GLY A 35 35.35 4.05 21.80
C GLY A 35 34.80 4.32 20.40
N MET A 36 35.43 5.25 19.67
CA MET A 36 35.07 5.59 18.29
C MET A 36 35.28 4.42 17.33
N LEU A 37 36.38 3.66 17.48
CA LEU A 37 36.66 2.46 16.69
C LEU A 37 35.59 1.38 16.90
N GLY A 38 35.22 1.13 18.15
CA GLY A 38 34.18 0.15 18.47
C GLY A 38 32.84 0.52 17.87
N LEU A 39 32.44 1.80 17.99
CA LEU A 39 31.24 2.31 17.34
C LEU A 39 31.33 2.17 15.82
N ALA A 40 32.45 2.52 15.20
CA ALA A 40 32.62 2.44 13.74
C ALA A 40 32.49 1.00 13.21
N ILE A 41 33.06 0.02 13.90
CA ILE A 41 33.02 -1.39 13.48
C ILE A 41 31.61 -1.97 13.68
N ASP A 42 31.04 -1.81 14.88
CA ASP A 42 29.74 -2.40 15.20
C ASP A 42 28.61 -1.73 14.41
N SER A 43 28.64 -0.40 14.24
CA SER A 43 27.67 0.32 13.40
C SER A 43 27.86 0.04 11.90
N GLY A 44 29.10 -0.06 11.41
CA GLY A 44 29.37 -0.36 10.01
C GLY A 44 28.85 -1.74 9.61
N ARG A 45 29.09 -2.76 10.45
CA ARG A 45 28.52 -4.10 10.24
C ARG A 45 27.00 -4.07 10.30
N GLY A 46 26.42 -3.39 11.28
CA GLY A 46 24.97 -3.27 11.40
C GLY A 46 24.31 -2.54 10.22
N TYR A 47 24.97 -1.53 9.66
CA TYR A 47 24.47 -0.81 8.50
C TYR A 47 24.44 -1.68 7.23
N VAL A 48 25.52 -2.42 6.97
CA VAL A 48 25.59 -3.35 5.84
C VAL A 48 24.54 -4.44 5.99
N ASP A 49 24.44 -5.04 7.18
CA ASP A 49 23.45 -6.06 7.49
C ASP A 49 22.01 -5.57 7.27
N ARG A 50 21.69 -4.35 7.71
CA ARG A 50 20.38 -3.73 7.50
C ARG A 50 20.06 -3.53 6.02
N ARG A 51 21.06 -3.16 5.20
CA ARG A 51 20.93 -2.94 3.76
C ARG A 51 20.69 -4.25 3.01
N ASP A 52 21.46 -5.29 3.34
CA ASP A 52 21.32 -6.62 2.74
C ASP A 52 19.95 -7.20 3.10
N GLN A 53 19.54 -7.09 4.37
CA GLN A 53 18.20 -7.48 4.82
C GLN A 53 17.09 -6.73 4.08
N GLN A 54 17.21 -5.41 3.89
CA GLN A 54 16.21 -4.62 3.15
C GLN A 54 16.07 -5.12 1.72
N THR A 55 17.20 -5.31 1.04
CA THR A 55 17.23 -5.77 -0.35
C THR A 55 16.56 -7.13 -0.47
N ALA A 56 16.87 -8.05 0.44
CA ALA A 56 16.29 -9.40 0.46
C ALA A 56 14.78 -9.39 0.70
N VAL A 57 14.27 -8.59 1.64
CA VAL A 57 12.80 -8.53 1.88
C VAL A 57 12.06 -7.80 0.77
N ASP A 58 12.65 -6.77 0.16
CA ASP A 58 12.03 -6.05 -0.96
C ASP A 58 11.90 -6.98 -2.18
N ALA A 59 12.97 -7.72 -2.50
CA ALA A 59 12.97 -8.71 -3.58
C ALA A 59 11.95 -9.83 -3.30
N ALA A 60 11.95 -10.39 -2.09
CA ALA A 60 11.02 -11.46 -1.71
C ALA A 60 9.56 -11.01 -1.72
N ALA A 61 9.26 -9.80 -1.24
CA ALA A 61 7.91 -9.25 -1.28
C ALA A 61 7.41 -9.04 -2.71
N LEU A 62 8.24 -8.46 -3.59
CA LEU A 62 7.88 -8.29 -5.00
C LEU A 62 7.69 -9.63 -5.71
N ALA A 63 8.58 -10.60 -5.47
CA ALA A 63 8.46 -11.94 -6.03
C ALA A 63 7.19 -12.64 -5.55
N ALA A 64 6.83 -12.53 -4.27
CA ALA A 64 5.58 -13.07 -3.76
C ALA A 64 4.37 -12.53 -4.54
N GLY A 65 4.41 -11.24 -4.90
CA GLY A 65 3.37 -10.64 -5.71
C GLY A 65 3.29 -11.23 -7.12
N ASP A 66 4.43 -11.34 -7.80
CA ASP A 66 4.51 -11.93 -9.16
C ASP A 66 4.04 -13.40 -9.20
N TRP A 67 4.48 -14.22 -8.24
CA TRP A 67 4.01 -15.61 -8.15
C TRP A 67 2.50 -15.69 -7.85
N TRP A 68 1.96 -14.78 -7.04
CA TRP A 68 0.54 -14.75 -6.73
C TRP A 68 -0.29 -14.41 -7.97
N GLU A 69 0.14 -13.43 -8.76
CA GLU A 69 -0.53 -13.03 -9.99
C GLU A 69 -0.63 -14.19 -11.01
N ASN A 70 0.41 -15.04 -11.08
CA ASN A 70 0.47 -16.13 -12.06
C ASN A 70 -0.17 -17.44 -11.59
N TYR A 71 -0.13 -17.76 -10.29
CA TYR A 71 -0.48 -19.11 -9.79
C TYR A 71 -1.58 -19.13 -8.72
N GLN A 72 -1.78 -18.05 -7.97
CA GLN A 72 -2.78 -17.95 -6.89
C GLN A 72 -2.70 -19.08 -5.84
N ASP A 73 -1.54 -19.72 -5.68
CA ASP A 73 -1.29 -20.77 -4.67
C ASP A 73 -0.29 -20.28 -3.62
N LEU A 74 -0.83 -19.88 -2.47
CA LEU A 74 -0.07 -19.30 -1.38
C LEU A 74 0.97 -20.27 -0.81
N ASN A 75 0.56 -21.51 -0.57
CA ASN A 75 1.34 -22.49 0.21
C ASN A 75 2.27 -23.31 -0.67
N GLY A 76 1.87 -23.62 -1.91
CA GLY A 76 2.65 -24.46 -2.83
C GLY A 76 3.66 -23.69 -3.66
N VAL A 77 3.38 -22.41 -3.98
CA VAL A 77 4.18 -21.65 -4.95
C VAL A 77 4.69 -20.34 -4.35
N VAL A 78 3.78 -19.47 -3.90
CA VAL A 78 4.11 -18.06 -3.57
C VAL A 78 5.07 -17.95 -2.40
N VAL A 79 4.71 -18.52 -1.25
CA VAL A 79 5.54 -18.44 -0.04
C VAL A 79 6.85 -19.21 -0.21
N PRO A 80 6.88 -20.47 -0.70
CA PRO A 80 8.14 -21.19 -0.90
C PRO A 80 9.11 -20.49 -1.86
N ASN A 81 8.64 -19.98 -2.99
CA ASN A 81 9.51 -19.35 -3.98
C ASN A 81 10.03 -17.98 -3.52
N SER A 82 9.21 -17.20 -2.82
CA SER A 82 9.65 -15.91 -2.23
C SER A 82 10.67 -16.11 -1.10
N VAL A 83 10.50 -17.16 -0.28
CA VAL A 83 11.49 -17.53 0.75
C VAL A 83 12.80 -17.98 0.11
N ALA A 84 12.76 -18.79 -0.95
CA ALA A 84 13.97 -19.21 -1.65
C ALA A 84 14.77 -18.01 -2.22
N LEU A 85 14.09 -16.98 -2.71
CA LEU A 85 14.73 -15.74 -3.16
C LEU A 85 15.39 -14.98 -1.99
N TYR A 86 14.67 -14.84 -0.87
CA TYR A 86 15.21 -14.25 0.35
C TYR A 86 16.47 -14.99 0.86
N GLU A 87 16.44 -16.32 0.85
CA GLU A 87 17.59 -17.15 1.25
C GLU A 87 18.79 -16.95 0.33
N SER A 88 18.56 -16.85 -0.98
CA SER A 88 19.60 -16.59 -1.97
C SER A 88 20.28 -15.24 -1.73
N ASP A 89 19.49 -14.17 -1.52
CA ASP A 89 20.02 -12.82 -1.33
C ASP A 89 20.88 -12.69 -0.06
N LEU A 90 20.48 -13.36 1.02
CA LEU A 90 21.23 -13.40 2.28
C LEU A 90 22.26 -14.53 2.37
N ARG A 91 22.38 -15.35 1.31
CA ARG A 91 23.33 -16.47 1.22
C ARG A 91 23.10 -17.54 2.30
N LEU A 92 21.84 -17.81 2.63
CA LEU A 92 21.39 -18.78 3.63
C LEU A 92 21.21 -20.19 3.03
N TYR A 93 22.29 -20.80 2.53
CA TYR A 93 22.21 -22.04 1.74
C TYR A 93 21.84 -23.32 2.51
N ASN A 94 21.85 -23.28 3.84
CA ASN A 94 21.51 -24.45 4.67
C ASN A 94 19.99 -24.61 4.88
N GLY A 95 19.19 -23.72 4.31
CA GLY A 95 17.75 -23.67 4.53
C GLY A 95 17.37 -23.34 5.98
N PRO A 96 16.06 -23.36 6.29
CA PRO A 96 15.55 -23.03 7.61
C PRO A 96 16.01 -24.05 8.67
N ALA A 97 16.19 -23.60 9.91
CA ALA A 97 16.60 -24.42 11.05
C ALA A 97 15.55 -25.48 11.46
N GLY A 98 14.33 -25.37 10.95
CA GLY A 98 13.23 -26.30 11.19
C GLY A 98 12.07 -26.03 10.23
N ALA A 99 10.99 -26.82 10.36
CA ALA A 99 9.78 -26.58 9.59
C ALA A 99 9.20 -25.18 9.92
N PRO A 100 8.72 -24.43 8.92
CA PRO A 100 8.08 -23.16 9.18
C PRO A 100 6.80 -23.34 9.99
N THR A 101 6.52 -22.37 10.85
CA THR A 101 5.22 -22.30 11.52
C THR A 101 4.25 -21.57 10.61
N HIS A 102 3.04 -22.09 10.46
CA HIS A 102 1.94 -21.47 9.72
C HIS A 102 0.71 -21.34 10.62
N THR A 103 0.08 -20.17 10.61
CA THR A 103 -1.17 -19.91 11.32
C THR A 103 -2.11 -19.08 10.46
N SER A 104 -3.36 -19.51 10.35
CA SER A 104 -4.43 -18.77 9.67
C SER A 104 -5.40 -18.14 10.68
N ARG A 105 -5.79 -16.89 10.46
CA ARG A 105 -6.84 -16.23 11.23
C ARG A 105 -7.67 -15.31 10.34
N LEU A 106 -8.81 -14.86 10.86
CA LEU A 106 -9.58 -13.79 10.24
C LEU A 106 -9.29 -12.47 10.95
N VAL A 107 -9.04 -11.41 10.17
CA VAL A 107 -8.74 -10.05 10.65
C VAL A 107 -9.73 -9.04 10.06
N GLY A 108 -9.55 -7.76 10.40
CA GLY A 108 -10.39 -6.66 9.95
C GLY A 108 -11.57 -6.34 10.89
N PRO A 109 -12.30 -5.23 10.66
CA PRO A 109 -13.36 -4.76 11.55
C PRO A 109 -14.49 -5.76 11.82
N GLN A 110 -14.69 -6.73 10.92
CA GLN A 110 -15.73 -7.76 11.00
C GLN A 110 -15.16 -9.18 11.08
N ASN A 111 -13.84 -9.36 11.27
CA ASN A 111 -13.16 -10.67 11.24
C ASN A 111 -13.52 -11.46 9.97
N ASN A 112 -13.35 -10.85 8.80
CA ASN A 112 -13.76 -11.41 7.51
C ASN A 112 -12.64 -11.38 6.45
N LEU A 113 -11.44 -10.93 6.82
CA LEU A 113 -10.27 -10.95 5.95
C LEU A 113 -9.37 -12.13 6.34
N PRO A 114 -9.21 -13.16 5.49
CA PRO A 114 -8.24 -14.22 5.69
C PRO A 114 -6.82 -13.66 5.80
N GLU A 115 -6.11 -14.03 6.87
CA GLU A 115 -4.71 -13.71 7.08
C GLU A 115 -3.94 -14.97 7.45
N ASP A 116 -2.90 -15.25 6.68
CA ASP A 116 -1.96 -16.34 6.88
C ASP A 116 -0.60 -15.78 7.31
N THR A 117 -0.08 -16.28 8.43
CA THR A 117 1.24 -15.90 8.94
C THR A 117 2.18 -17.09 8.88
N TYR A 118 3.34 -16.89 8.24
CA TYR A 118 4.42 -17.86 8.15
C TYR A 118 5.63 -17.35 8.91
N THR A 119 6.27 -18.21 9.70
CA THR A 119 7.49 -17.88 10.42
C THR A 119 8.59 -18.87 10.08
N TYR A 120 9.69 -18.36 9.54
CA TYR A 120 10.92 -19.09 9.24
C TYR A 120 12.03 -18.62 10.16
N THR A 121 12.88 -19.54 10.61
CA THR A 121 14.06 -19.25 11.42
C THR A 121 15.27 -19.96 10.85
N TRP A 122 16.44 -19.34 10.95
CA TRP A 122 17.71 -19.91 10.49
C TRP A 122 18.74 -19.92 11.61
N ASN A 123 19.63 -20.92 11.57
CA ASN A 123 20.72 -21.07 12.55
C ASN A 123 21.70 -19.88 12.57
N ALA A 124 21.72 -19.09 11.50
CA ALA A 124 22.50 -17.86 11.42
C ALA A 124 21.90 -16.68 12.22
N GLY A 125 20.79 -16.88 12.95
CA GLY A 125 20.16 -15.84 13.79
C GLY A 125 19.15 -14.96 13.04
N TYR A 126 18.75 -15.37 11.84
CA TYR A 126 17.69 -14.72 11.06
C TYR A 126 16.33 -15.32 11.40
N THR A 127 15.32 -14.46 11.43
CA THR A 127 13.90 -14.82 11.48
C THR A 127 13.17 -14.03 10.41
N LEU A 128 12.35 -14.70 9.60
CA LEU A 128 11.48 -14.08 8.60
C LEU A 128 10.03 -14.39 8.97
N VAL A 129 9.23 -13.34 9.11
CA VAL A 129 7.79 -13.41 9.29
C VAL A 129 7.13 -12.89 8.04
N ILE A 130 6.30 -13.72 7.41
CA ILE A 130 5.51 -13.37 6.22
C ILE A 130 4.06 -13.33 6.65
N VAL A 131 3.41 -12.18 6.44
CA VAL A 131 1.97 -12.03 6.65
C VAL A 131 1.32 -11.83 5.29
N ALA A 132 0.49 -12.77 4.91
CA ALA A 132 -0.28 -12.79 3.68
C ALA A 132 -1.74 -12.52 4.05
N THR A 133 -2.29 -11.40 3.59
CA THR A 133 -3.66 -11.00 3.91
C THR A 133 -4.46 -10.84 2.62
N ASP A 134 -5.55 -11.59 2.51
CA ASP A 134 -6.55 -11.36 1.49
C ASP A 134 -7.38 -10.13 1.90
N THR A 135 -7.04 -8.98 1.31
CA THR A 135 -7.77 -7.73 1.51
C THR A 135 -8.93 -7.56 0.53
N GLN A 136 -9.27 -8.65 -0.18
CA GLN A 136 -10.32 -8.76 -1.16
C GLN A 136 -10.23 -7.70 -2.25
N PHE A 137 -11.00 -6.62 -2.12
CA PHE A 137 -11.04 -5.51 -3.06
C PHE A 137 -9.66 -4.85 -3.27
N ASN A 138 -8.89 -4.66 -2.18
CA ASN A 138 -7.55 -4.09 -2.28
C ASN A 138 -6.50 -5.09 -2.78
N GLY A 139 -6.94 -6.31 -3.11
CA GLY A 139 -6.12 -7.41 -3.59
C GLY A 139 -5.46 -8.19 -2.45
N TYR A 140 -4.37 -8.85 -2.77
CA TYR A 140 -3.62 -9.68 -1.85
C TYR A 140 -2.38 -8.94 -1.35
N GLN A 141 -2.28 -8.75 -0.03
CA GLN A 141 -1.16 -8.07 0.60
C GLN A 141 -0.16 -9.09 1.12
N PHE A 142 1.12 -8.88 0.81
CA PHE A 142 2.23 -9.65 1.38
C PHE A 142 3.17 -8.73 2.13
N LYS A 143 3.33 -8.98 3.43
CA LYS A 143 4.25 -8.25 4.29
C LYS A 143 5.36 -9.18 4.78
N PHE A 144 6.59 -8.87 4.37
CA PHE A 144 7.79 -9.59 4.77
C PHE A 144 8.51 -8.80 5.85
N THR A 145 8.76 -9.43 7.00
CA THR A 145 9.51 -8.83 8.11
C THR A 145 10.66 -9.74 8.51
N THR A 146 11.88 -9.30 8.24
CA THR A 146 13.09 -9.97 8.72
C THR A 146 13.59 -9.34 10.01
N ASN A 147 14.18 -10.16 10.87
CA ASN A 147 15.00 -9.74 11.99
C ASN A 147 16.24 -10.62 12.10
N HIS A 148 17.40 -10.00 12.22
CA HIS A 148 18.69 -10.66 12.44
C HIS A 148 19.29 -10.23 13.77
N GLN A 149 19.71 -11.20 14.59
CA GLN A 149 20.45 -10.94 15.82
C GLN A 149 21.95 -10.87 15.53
N LEU A 150 22.44 -9.67 15.17
CA LEU A 150 23.85 -9.46 14.84
C LEU A 150 24.72 -9.50 16.12
N PRO A 151 25.74 -10.39 16.20
CA PRO A 151 26.70 -10.38 17.29
C PRO A 151 27.63 -9.16 17.21
N LEU A 152 27.61 -8.35 18.26
CA LEU A 152 28.45 -7.16 18.39
C LEU A 152 29.87 -7.58 18.77
N ALA A 153 30.91 -6.95 18.23
CA ALA A 153 32.29 -7.34 18.53
C ALA A 153 32.89 -6.51 19.66
N PHE A 154 32.76 -5.19 19.58
CA PHE A 154 33.49 -4.27 20.46
C PHE A 154 32.71 -3.92 21.73
N ILE A 155 31.40 -3.72 21.64
CA ILE A 155 30.62 -3.32 22.82
C ILE A 155 30.61 -4.39 23.94
N GLN A 156 30.82 -5.65 23.57
CA GLN A 156 30.91 -6.76 24.53
C GLN A 156 32.09 -6.61 25.49
N ILE A 157 33.18 -5.99 25.04
CA ILE A 157 34.39 -5.76 25.85
C ILE A 157 34.10 -4.80 27.01
N PHE A 158 33.16 -3.88 26.82
CA PHE A 158 32.73 -2.91 27.83
C PHE A 158 31.54 -3.39 28.66
N GLY A 159 31.18 -4.68 28.57
CA GLY A 159 30.04 -5.27 29.30
C GLY A 159 28.67 -4.91 28.72
N GLY A 160 28.61 -4.41 27.48
CA GLY A 160 27.37 -4.11 26.78
C GLY A 160 26.64 -5.36 26.28
N SER A 161 25.52 -5.15 25.56
CA SER A 161 24.74 -6.23 24.95
C SER A 161 25.60 -7.08 24.01
N ARG A 162 25.36 -8.39 23.98
CA ARG A 162 26.08 -9.32 23.10
C ARG A 162 25.58 -9.29 21.66
N THR A 163 24.35 -8.88 21.47
CA THR A 163 23.69 -8.84 20.17
C THR A 163 22.86 -7.57 20.02
N VAL A 164 22.65 -7.16 18.78
CA VAL A 164 21.67 -6.13 18.41
C VAL A 164 20.69 -6.73 17.40
N GLY A 165 19.40 -6.44 17.58
CA GLY A 165 18.38 -6.81 16.61
C GLY A 165 18.35 -5.80 15.47
N ILE A 166 18.50 -6.28 14.24
CA ILE A 166 18.40 -5.48 13.03
C ILE A 166 17.25 -6.05 12.23
N GLY A 167 16.23 -5.24 11.96
CA GLY A 167 15.06 -5.69 11.24
C GLY A 167 14.73 -4.84 10.03
N ALA A 168 14.15 -5.49 9.01
CA ALA A 168 13.65 -4.86 7.80
C ALA A 168 12.22 -5.31 7.53
N THR A 169 11.43 -4.44 6.91
CA THR A 169 10.07 -4.77 6.51
C THR A 169 9.84 -4.26 5.10
N ALA A 170 9.23 -5.10 4.28
CA ALA A 170 8.74 -4.78 2.95
C ALA A 170 7.29 -5.24 2.83
N THR A 171 6.49 -4.48 2.08
CA THR A 171 5.11 -4.86 1.76
C THR A 171 4.91 -4.74 0.26
N SER A 172 4.40 -5.80 -0.34
CA SER A 172 3.84 -5.77 -1.69
C SER A 172 2.33 -5.97 -1.61
N ILE A 173 1.62 -5.39 -2.58
CA ILE A 173 0.18 -5.56 -2.72
C ILE A 173 -0.04 -5.93 -4.18
N VAL A 174 -0.56 -7.13 -4.39
CA VAL A 174 -1.10 -7.53 -5.68
C VAL A 174 -2.55 -7.11 -5.67
N GLY A 175 -2.78 -5.87 -6.10
CA GLY A 175 -4.12 -5.47 -6.47
C GLY A 175 -4.61 -6.39 -7.59
N ASN A 176 -5.92 -6.56 -7.69
CA ASN A 176 -6.46 -6.84 -9.00
C ASN A 176 -6.05 -5.63 -9.86
N GLN A 177 -5.03 -5.73 -10.73
CA GLN A 177 -4.53 -4.65 -11.62
C GLN A 177 -5.61 -4.10 -12.57
N ARG A 178 -6.83 -4.54 -12.38
CA ARG A 178 -7.89 -4.61 -13.33
C ARG A 178 -9.15 -3.91 -12.88
N GLN A 179 -9.14 -3.11 -11.79
CA GLN A 179 -9.92 -1.86 -11.61
C GLN A 179 -9.86 -1.30 -10.17
N THR A 180 -9.52 0.00 -10.04
CA THR A 180 -10.13 0.84 -8.98
C THR A 180 -11.64 0.79 -9.18
N PRO A 181 -12.47 0.78 -8.11
CA PRO A 181 -13.89 0.59 -8.29
C PRO A 181 -14.41 1.76 -9.13
N ALA A 182 -14.99 1.47 -10.30
CA ALA A 182 -15.58 2.53 -11.11
C ALA A 182 -16.76 3.15 -10.36
N LEU A 183 -17.43 2.34 -9.55
CA LEU A 183 -18.49 2.76 -8.64
C LEU A 183 -18.22 2.20 -7.25
N LEU A 184 -18.16 3.08 -6.26
CA LEU A 184 -17.98 2.73 -4.85
C LEU A 184 -19.01 3.45 -3.98
N THR A 185 -19.79 2.70 -3.22
CA THR A 185 -20.71 3.24 -2.22
C THR A 185 -20.35 2.73 -0.82
N LEU A 186 -20.07 3.65 0.09
CA LEU A 186 -19.74 3.33 1.49
C LEU A 186 -20.97 3.17 2.40
N SER A 187 -22.17 3.48 1.90
CA SER A 187 -23.43 3.28 2.64
C SER A 187 -23.63 1.79 2.95
N THR A 188 -24.05 1.49 4.18
CA THR A 188 -24.35 0.13 4.68
C THR A 188 -25.83 -0.25 4.54
N GLU A 189 -26.64 0.61 3.90
CA GLU A 189 -28.07 0.42 3.77
C GLU A 189 -28.47 -0.66 2.74
N THR A 190 -29.74 -1.06 2.76
CA THR A 190 -30.31 -1.97 1.76
C THR A 190 -30.44 -1.26 0.41
N CYS A 191 -30.03 -1.92 -0.67
CA CYS A 191 -29.98 -1.35 -2.02
C CYS A 191 -29.21 -0.03 -2.08
N ALA A 192 -28.13 0.08 -1.30
CA ALA A 192 -27.24 1.24 -1.30
C ALA A 192 -26.68 1.53 -2.70
N THR A 193 -26.50 0.49 -3.53
CA THR A 193 -26.30 0.61 -4.96
C THR A 193 -27.50 0.01 -5.70
N ASN A 194 -28.15 0.81 -6.55
CA ASN A 194 -29.23 0.37 -7.43
C ASN A 194 -28.86 0.71 -8.88
N LEU A 195 -28.64 -0.33 -9.68
CA LEU A 195 -28.34 -0.20 -11.12
C LEU A 195 -29.42 -0.99 -11.87
N SER A 196 -30.51 -0.32 -12.19
CA SER A 196 -31.64 -0.87 -12.94
C SER A 196 -32.12 0.10 -14.02
N GLY A 197 -32.71 -0.43 -15.09
CA GLY A 197 -33.18 0.41 -16.20
C GLY A 197 -33.74 -0.37 -17.38
N SER A 198 -34.29 0.35 -18.36
CA SER A 198 -34.78 -0.23 -19.62
C SER A 198 -33.74 -0.28 -20.74
N ALA A 199 -32.54 0.25 -20.48
CA ALA A 199 -31.41 0.30 -21.40
C ALA A 199 -30.20 -0.41 -20.80
N GLN A 200 -29.25 -0.78 -21.66
CA GLN A 200 -28.02 -1.47 -21.24
C GLN A 200 -26.99 -0.46 -20.73
N LEU A 201 -26.44 -0.69 -19.54
CA LEU A 201 -25.33 0.05 -18.96
C LEU A 201 -24.12 -0.88 -18.90
N THR A 202 -22.98 -0.47 -19.47
CA THR A 202 -21.73 -1.22 -19.36
C THR A 202 -20.75 -0.47 -18.46
N VAL A 203 -20.38 -1.10 -17.34
CA VAL A 203 -19.40 -0.58 -16.39
C VAL A 203 -18.06 -1.28 -16.66
N LEU A 204 -17.04 -0.50 -17.01
CA LEU A 204 -15.65 -0.95 -17.03
C LEU A 204 -15.06 -0.64 -15.66
N GLY A 205 -15.23 -1.57 -14.73
CA GLY A 205 -15.05 -1.28 -13.32
C GLY A 205 -15.52 -2.40 -12.41
N ASP A 206 -14.83 -2.56 -11.29
CA ASP A 206 -15.43 -3.16 -10.13
C ASP A 206 -16.53 -2.22 -9.61
N VAL A 207 -17.67 -2.79 -9.25
CA VAL A 207 -18.78 -2.11 -8.57
C VAL A 207 -18.80 -2.57 -7.12
N TYR A 208 -18.70 -1.64 -6.18
CA TYR A 208 -18.57 -1.96 -4.77
C TYR A 208 -19.62 -1.26 -3.92
N THR A 209 -20.30 -2.01 -3.06
CA THR A 209 -21.17 -1.47 -2.02
C THR A 209 -20.92 -2.10 -0.64
N ASN A 210 -20.77 -1.26 0.39
CA ASN A 210 -20.76 -1.69 1.79
C ASN A 210 -22.12 -2.26 2.24
N GLY A 211 -23.22 -1.77 1.68
CA GLY A 211 -24.58 -2.24 1.88
C GLY A 211 -24.96 -3.31 0.86
N THR A 212 -26.24 -3.50 0.56
CA THR A 212 -26.64 -4.47 -0.48
C THR A 212 -26.69 -3.87 -1.87
N ALA A 213 -26.27 -4.63 -2.89
CA ALA A 213 -26.41 -4.28 -4.31
C ALA A 213 -27.74 -4.82 -4.84
N CYS A 214 -28.48 -3.97 -5.56
CA CYS A 214 -29.76 -4.28 -6.19
C CYS A 214 -29.70 -3.97 -7.68
N LEU A 215 -29.38 -5.01 -8.47
CA LEU A 215 -29.07 -4.94 -9.90
C LEU A 215 -30.11 -5.67 -10.74
N ASP A 216 -30.21 -5.33 -12.01
CA ASP A 216 -30.95 -6.10 -13.02
C ASP A 216 -30.04 -6.67 -14.12
N ASN A 217 -30.62 -7.48 -15.02
CA ASN A 217 -29.88 -8.15 -16.09
C ASN A 217 -29.47 -7.18 -17.24
N ASN A 218 -29.80 -5.90 -17.14
CA ASN A 218 -29.38 -4.89 -18.11
C ASN A 218 -28.04 -4.24 -17.74
N LEU A 219 -27.50 -4.57 -16.57
CA LEU A 219 -26.15 -4.22 -16.19
C LEU A 219 -25.15 -5.21 -16.80
N HIS A 220 -24.24 -4.68 -17.61
CA HIS A 220 -23.05 -5.40 -18.08
C HIS A 220 -21.83 -4.94 -17.26
N GLU A 221 -21.15 -5.86 -16.61
CA GLU A 221 -19.99 -5.56 -15.76
C GLU A 221 -18.73 -6.20 -16.33
N ALA A 222 -17.76 -5.38 -16.70
CA ALA A 222 -16.42 -5.79 -17.11
C ALA A 222 -15.47 -5.66 -15.92
N GLY A 223 -15.82 -6.34 -14.83
CA GLY A 223 -15.24 -6.23 -13.49
C GLY A 223 -16.06 -7.07 -12.49
N ASN A 224 -15.75 -7.00 -11.20
CA ASN A 224 -16.46 -7.72 -10.14
C ASN A 224 -17.56 -6.88 -9.50
N CYS A 225 -18.62 -7.52 -9.02
CA CYS A 225 -19.60 -6.89 -8.13
C CYS A 225 -19.39 -7.33 -6.70
N TYR A 226 -19.13 -6.36 -5.82
CA TYR A 226 -18.97 -6.55 -4.39
C TYR A 226 -20.19 -6.00 -3.66
N GLY A 227 -20.77 -6.79 -2.76
CA GLY A 227 -21.85 -6.32 -1.92
C GLY A 227 -22.04 -7.12 -0.64
N ALA A 228 -22.69 -6.52 0.36
CA ALA A 228 -23.01 -7.20 1.61
C ALA A 228 -23.92 -8.42 1.39
N ALA A 229 -24.03 -9.28 2.41
CA ALA A 229 -24.93 -10.42 2.39
C ALA A 229 -26.37 -10.00 2.01
N GLY A 230 -26.95 -10.65 1.00
CA GLY A 230 -28.27 -10.31 0.45
C GLY A 230 -28.23 -9.46 -0.82
N SER A 231 -27.05 -9.11 -1.33
CA SER A 231 -26.88 -8.51 -2.66
C SER A 231 -27.20 -9.50 -3.78
N ASN A 232 -27.75 -9.02 -4.89
CA ASN A 232 -28.07 -9.84 -6.08
C ASN A 232 -27.08 -9.64 -7.23
N CYS A 233 -25.79 -9.45 -6.92
CA CYS A 233 -24.70 -9.29 -7.89
C CYS A 233 -24.70 -10.35 -9.00
N ASN A 234 -25.16 -11.57 -8.70
CA ASN A 234 -25.25 -12.68 -9.66
C ASN A 234 -26.23 -12.45 -10.82
N VAL A 235 -27.05 -11.40 -10.78
CA VAL A 235 -28.00 -11.04 -11.86
C VAL A 235 -27.32 -10.22 -12.96
N ALA A 236 -26.17 -9.59 -12.68
CA ALA A 236 -25.41 -8.83 -13.66
C ALA A 236 -24.81 -9.74 -14.75
N GLN A 237 -24.62 -9.18 -15.94
CA GLN A 237 -23.93 -9.88 -17.03
C GLN A 237 -22.44 -9.57 -17.02
N TYR A 238 -21.61 -10.56 -16.71
CA TYR A 238 -20.15 -10.39 -16.67
C TYR A 238 -19.53 -10.44 -18.06
N TYR A 239 -18.86 -9.36 -18.45
CA TYR A 239 -18.16 -9.22 -19.72
C TYR A 239 -16.69 -9.59 -19.56
N CYS A 240 -16.10 -10.08 -20.65
CA CYS A 240 -14.68 -10.33 -20.75
C CYS A 240 -13.93 -9.02 -20.91
N TYR A 241 -12.82 -8.89 -20.19
CA TYR A 241 -11.96 -7.73 -20.22
C TYR A 241 -10.48 -8.10 -20.10
N ASN A 242 -9.61 -7.15 -20.42
CA ASN A 242 -8.17 -7.27 -20.21
C ASN A 242 -7.54 -5.97 -19.71
N SER A 243 -6.23 -6.00 -19.43
CA SER A 243 -5.46 -4.86 -18.91
C SER A 243 -4.90 -3.96 -20.02
N ASP A 244 -5.18 -4.22 -21.29
CA ASP A 244 -4.69 -3.41 -22.40
C ASP A 244 -5.44 -2.06 -22.46
N PRO A 245 -4.72 -0.93 -22.52
CA PRO A 245 -5.36 0.38 -22.68
C PRO A 245 -6.22 0.45 -23.94
N GLY A 246 -7.47 0.89 -23.79
CA GLY A 246 -8.41 1.03 -24.90
C GLY A 246 -9.11 -0.28 -25.31
N PHE A 247 -8.94 -1.35 -24.54
CA PHE A 247 -9.69 -2.58 -24.73
C PHE A 247 -11.20 -2.34 -24.58
N VAL A 248 -11.99 -2.95 -25.47
CA VAL A 248 -13.45 -2.88 -25.46
C VAL A 248 -14.01 -4.19 -24.89
N PRO A 249 -14.68 -4.16 -23.72
CA PRO A 249 -15.31 -5.34 -23.15
C PRO A 249 -16.30 -6.01 -24.10
N TYR A 250 -16.34 -7.34 -24.07
CA TYR A 250 -17.22 -8.13 -24.92
C TYR A 250 -17.91 -9.25 -24.12
N PRO A 251 -19.09 -9.73 -24.55
CA PRO A 251 -19.79 -10.81 -23.86
C PRO A 251 -19.05 -12.15 -24.01
N PRO A 252 -18.95 -12.98 -22.96
CA PRO A 252 -18.29 -14.29 -23.04
C PRO A 252 -19.05 -15.23 -23.99
N THR A 253 -18.34 -15.94 -24.87
CA THR A 253 -18.94 -16.94 -25.78
C THR A 253 -18.08 -18.20 -25.91
N PRO A 254 -18.36 -19.34 -25.24
CA PRO A 254 -18.98 -19.53 -23.91
C PRO A 254 -18.03 -19.22 -22.74
N THR A 255 -16.76 -18.93 -23.04
CA THR A 255 -15.73 -18.43 -22.12
C THR A 255 -15.06 -17.22 -22.77
N CYS A 256 -14.22 -16.50 -22.02
CA CYS A 256 -13.37 -15.48 -22.63
C CYS A 256 -12.34 -16.07 -23.57
N ASN A 257 -11.80 -15.23 -24.45
CA ASN A 257 -10.61 -15.55 -25.22
C ASN A 257 -9.43 -15.82 -24.28
N PRO A 258 -8.44 -16.64 -24.72
CA PRO A 258 -7.25 -16.89 -23.91
C PRO A 258 -6.53 -15.60 -23.51
N GLY A 259 -6.30 -15.41 -22.20
CA GLY A 259 -5.64 -14.21 -21.64
C GLY A 259 -6.60 -13.12 -21.14
N ASP A 260 -7.87 -13.18 -21.53
CA ASP A 260 -8.92 -12.30 -21.02
C ASP A 260 -9.60 -12.95 -19.80
N ILE A 261 -10.18 -12.14 -18.93
CA ILE A 261 -10.87 -12.63 -17.72
C ILE A 261 -12.31 -12.13 -17.68
N THR A 262 -13.19 -12.92 -17.07
CA THR A 262 -14.52 -12.48 -16.63
C THR A 262 -14.46 -12.10 -15.16
N GLY A 263 -15.16 -11.03 -14.79
CA GLY A 263 -15.42 -10.75 -13.38
C GLY A 263 -16.44 -11.71 -12.79
N GLN A 264 -16.68 -11.59 -11.47
CA GLN A 264 -17.57 -12.44 -10.70
C GLN A 264 -18.32 -11.65 -9.63
N ALA A 265 -19.40 -12.25 -9.11
CA ALA A 265 -20.11 -11.76 -7.94
C ALA A 265 -19.38 -12.16 -6.65
N VAL A 266 -19.04 -11.19 -5.81
CA VAL A 266 -18.40 -11.37 -4.50
C VAL A 266 -19.37 -10.93 -3.41
N VAL A 267 -20.11 -11.90 -2.88
CA VAL A 267 -21.14 -11.69 -1.84
C VAL A 267 -21.00 -12.78 -0.77
N PRO A 268 -20.80 -12.46 0.51
CA PRO A 268 -20.65 -11.12 1.07
C PRO A 268 -19.25 -10.53 0.86
N ALA A 269 -19.19 -9.26 0.45
CA ALA A 269 -17.99 -8.46 0.50
C ALA A 269 -17.80 -7.85 1.91
N PRO A 270 -16.55 -7.60 2.35
CA PRO A 270 -16.20 -6.86 3.53
C PRO A 270 -16.77 -5.46 3.52
N THR A 271 -16.72 -4.77 4.65
CA THR A 271 -17.01 -3.34 4.69
C THR A 271 -15.71 -2.55 4.61
N LEU A 272 -15.64 -1.62 3.67
CA LEU A 272 -14.59 -0.60 3.65
C LEU A 272 -14.89 0.45 4.74
N PRO A 273 -13.91 0.78 5.60
CA PRO A 273 -14.09 1.84 6.59
C PRO A 273 -14.26 3.18 5.89
N ASP A 274 -15.21 3.99 6.38
CA ASP A 274 -15.35 5.36 5.92
C ASP A 274 -14.07 6.15 6.30
N PRO A 275 -13.34 6.75 5.34
CA PRO A 275 -12.18 7.58 5.63
C PRO A 275 -12.52 8.82 6.47
N GLY A 276 -13.80 9.07 6.76
CA GLY A 276 -14.25 10.14 7.62
C GLY A 276 -13.94 11.49 7.00
N TYR A 277 -14.09 11.59 5.68
CA TYR A 277 -13.78 12.81 4.95
C TYR A 277 -14.71 13.92 5.44
N LEU A 278 -14.17 14.80 6.29
CA LEU A 278 -14.90 15.97 6.77
C LEU A 278 -15.20 16.85 5.55
N ALA A 279 -16.47 16.94 5.20
CA ALA A 279 -16.88 17.79 4.09
C ALA A 279 -16.39 19.22 4.36
N PRO A 280 -15.59 19.83 3.46
CA PRO A 280 -15.16 21.22 3.64
C PRO A 280 -16.41 22.10 3.70
N SER A 281 -16.44 23.09 4.60
CA SER A 281 -17.50 24.11 4.75
C SER A 281 -18.33 24.33 3.47
N ILE A 282 -19.45 23.62 3.34
CA ILE A 282 -20.16 23.48 2.07
C ILE A 282 -21.13 24.66 1.89
N GLY A 283 -21.09 25.31 0.73
CA GLY A 283 -22.18 26.19 0.30
C GLY A 283 -23.45 25.37 0.06
N TYR A 284 -24.54 25.66 0.78
CA TYR A 284 -25.83 24.99 0.59
C TYR A 284 -26.59 25.64 -0.57
N TYR A 285 -26.80 24.90 -1.66
CA TYR A 285 -27.53 25.39 -2.83
C TYR A 285 -28.99 24.89 -2.79
N THR A 286 -29.91 25.75 -2.36
CA THR A 286 -31.36 25.45 -2.25
C THR A 286 -32.10 25.46 -3.58
N ALA A 287 -31.58 26.17 -4.57
CA ALA A 287 -32.13 26.19 -5.92
C ALA A 287 -31.63 24.96 -6.68
N ALA A 288 -32.51 24.30 -7.44
CA ALA A 288 -32.09 23.32 -8.44
C ALA A 288 -31.05 24.00 -9.36
N GLN A 289 -29.79 23.56 -9.29
CA GLN A 289 -28.79 23.93 -10.26
C GLN A 289 -29.17 23.21 -11.55
N GLY A 290 -30.04 23.87 -12.32
CA GLY A 290 -30.59 23.32 -13.55
C GLY A 290 -29.47 23.20 -14.57
N TYR A 291 -29.23 21.98 -15.01
CA TYR A 291 -28.55 21.72 -16.27
C TYR A 291 -29.30 22.49 -17.39
N SER A 292 -28.60 23.39 -18.10
CA SER A 292 -29.18 24.11 -19.23
C SER A 292 -29.11 23.26 -20.50
N GLN A 293 -30.25 22.71 -20.91
CA GLN A 293 -30.40 21.81 -22.06
C GLN A 293 -30.05 22.41 -23.44
N TYR A 294 -29.70 23.70 -23.50
CA TYR A 294 -29.44 24.43 -24.76
C TYR A 294 -28.04 25.06 -24.83
N ASN A 295 -27.07 24.52 -24.08
CA ASN A 295 -25.70 25.02 -24.10
C ASN A 295 -24.88 24.41 -25.26
N ARG A 296 -25.30 24.66 -26.51
CA ARG A 296 -24.45 24.38 -27.67
C ARG A 296 -23.27 25.37 -27.67
N GLY A 297 -22.12 24.93 -27.15
CA GLY A 297 -20.86 25.69 -27.14
C GLY A 297 -20.39 26.21 -25.79
N THR A 298 -21.10 25.90 -24.70
CA THR A 298 -20.78 26.34 -23.34
C THR A 298 -20.94 25.18 -22.37
N TRP A 299 -20.06 25.10 -21.38
CA TRP A 299 -20.02 24.04 -20.40
C TRP A 299 -20.69 24.48 -19.09
N THR A 300 -21.26 23.55 -18.35
CA THR A 300 -21.81 23.83 -17.01
C THR A 300 -20.80 23.38 -15.97
N GLU A 301 -20.19 24.34 -15.26
CA GLU A 301 -19.34 24.07 -14.09
C GLU A 301 -20.20 23.77 -12.86
N MET A 302 -19.88 22.72 -12.15
CA MET A 302 -20.47 22.39 -10.86
C MET A 302 -19.42 22.54 -9.77
N TYR A 303 -19.81 23.19 -8.67
CA TYR A 303 -18.97 23.36 -7.50
C TYR A 303 -19.31 22.32 -6.42
N PRO A 304 -18.33 21.88 -5.62
CA PRO A 304 -18.58 21.04 -4.44
C PRO A 304 -19.65 21.66 -3.54
N GLY A 305 -20.62 20.87 -3.11
CA GLY A 305 -21.91 21.40 -2.70
C GLY A 305 -22.88 20.36 -2.21
N GLN A 306 -23.88 20.79 -1.45
CA GLN A 306 -25.08 20.00 -1.22
C GLN A 306 -26.12 20.38 -2.26
N TYR A 307 -26.60 19.39 -3.00
CA TYR A 307 -27.56 19.52 -4.08
C TYR A 307 -28.88 18.86 -3.68
N GLY A 308 -29.94 19.67 -3.64
CA GLY A 308 -31.31 19.22 -3.33
C GLY A 308 -31.84 18.22 -4.35
N ASN A 309 -32.01 18.66 -5.60
CA ASN A 309 -32.45 17.84 -6.74
C ASN A 309 -31.41 17.96 -7.86
N PHE A 310 -30.73 16.85 -8.20
CA PHE A 310 -29.84 16.78 -9.35
C PHE A 310 -30.35 15.76 -10.38
N HIS A 311 -30.53 16.24 -11.60
CA HIS A 311 -31.00 15.42 -12.71
C HIS A 311 -30.33 15.90 -14.00
N LEU A 312 -29.54 15.02 -14.62
CA LEU A 312 -28.91 15.28 -15.90
C LEU A 312 -29.80 14.75 -17.03
N SER A 313 -30.54 15.64 -17.71
CA SER A 313 -31.52 15.31 -18.74
C SER A 313 -31.37 16.04 -20.06
N GLY A 314 -31.60 15.38 -21.19
CA GLY A 314 -31.56 16.00 -22.52
C GLY A 314 -30.90 15.13 -23.61
N GLY A 315 -31.23 15.41 -24.87
CA GLY A 315 -30.88 14.58 -26.04
C GLY A 315 -29.96 15.24 -27.07
N SER A 316 -29.05 16.13 -26.67
CA SER A 316 -28.01 16.63 -27.58
C SER A 316 -26.73 16.98 -26.82
N ALA A 317 -25.69 16.17 -27.00
CA ALA A 317 -24.27 16.38 -26.68
C ALA A 317 -23.94 17.60 -25.80
N SER A 318 -24.14 17.46 -24.50
CA SER A 318 -23.82 18.49 -23.50
C SER A 318 -22.78 17.99 -22.50
N CYS A 319 -21.86 18.86 -22.10
CA CYS A 319 -20.83 18.53 -21.11
C CYS A 319 -21.07 19.27 -19.79
N ALA A 320 -21.19 18.51 -18.69
CA ALA A 320 -21.18 19.02 -17.33
C ALA A 320 -19.85 18.65 -16.66
N PHE A 321 -19.20 19.64 -16.03
CA PHE A 321 -17.91 19.43 -15.37
C PHE A 321 -18.05 19.59 -13.86
N LEU A 322 -17.59 18.56 -13.14
CA LEU A 322 -17.52 18.55 -11.69
C LEU A 322 -16.15 19.06 -11.27
N ASN A 323 -16.10 20.20 -10.57
CA ASN A 323 -14.89 20.61 -9.88
C ASN A 323 -14.53 19.63 -8.78
N GLY A 324 -13.24 19.45 -8.52
CA GLY A 324 -12.76 18.58 -7.45
C GLY A 324 -13.33 19.00 -6.08
N GLY A 325 -13.99 18.06 -5.39
CA GLY A 325 -14.47 18.24 -4.03
C GLY A 325 -15.65 17.31 -3.69
N VAL A 326 -16.31 17.58 -2.56
CA VAL A 326 -17.40 16.74 -2.05
C VAL A 326 -18.75 17.22 -2.55
N TYR A 327 -19.53 16.28 -3.08
CA TYR A 327 -20.91 16.49 -3.51
C TYR A 327 -21.83 15.66 -2.65
N ASN A 328 -22.84 16.29 -2.07
CA ASN A 328 -23.90 15.62 -1.34
C ASN A 328 -25.23 15.79 -2.07
N TRP A 329 -25.71 14.74 -2.74
CA TRP A 329 -27.00 14.75 -3.43
C TRP A 329 -28.09 14.24 -2.50
N THR A 330 -28.82 15.14 -1.83
CA THR A 330 -29.78 14.74 -0.79
C THR A 330 -30.98 13.98 -1.30
N ASN A 331 -31.36 14.14 -2.57
CA ASN A 331 -32.41 13.36 -3.22
C ASN A 331 -31.84 12.41 -4.29
N GLY A 332 -30.56 12.04 -4.17
CA GLY A 332 -29.89 11.15 -5.11
C GLY A 332 -29.44 11.81 -6.42
N TYR A 333 -28.71 11.02 -7.21
CA TYR A 333 -28.25 11.36 -8.54
C TYR A 333 -29.11 10.63 -9.58
N THR A 334 -29.60 11.34 -10.59
CA THR A 334 -30.34 10.73 -11.72
C THR A 334 -29.84 11.27 -13.05
N SER A 335 -29.76 10.41 -14.08
CA SER A 335 -29.45 10.83 -15.44
C SER A 335 -30.22 10.01 -16.47
N ASP A 336 -30.84 10.68 -17.42
CA ASP A 336 -31.50 10.10 -18.61
C ASP A 336 -30.98 10.73 -19.91
N ALA A 337 -29.83 11.41 -19.85
CA ALA A 337 -29.29 12.15 -20.96
C ALA A 337 -28.69 11.21 -22.03
N ASN A 338 -29.11 11.40 -23.28
CA ASN A 338 -28.64 10.61 -24.41
C ASN A 338 -27.54 11.38 -25.18
N GLY A 339 -26.31 10.89 -25.10
CA GLY A 339 -25.13 11.49 -25.74
C GLY A 339 -24.48 12.63 -24.94
N SER A 340 -24.83 12.83 -23.67
CA SER A 340 -24.22 13.83 -22.77
C SER A 340 -23.09 13.25 -21.91
N LEU A 341 -22.16 14.11 -21.52
CA LEU A 341 -21.00 13.76 -20.69
C LEU A 341 -21.09 14.48 -19.33
N LEU A 342 -20.92 13.72 -18.24
CA LEU A 342 -20.58 14.26 -16.93
C LEU A 342 -19.15 13.80 -16.61
N SER A 343 -18.26 14.73 -16.30
CA SER A 343 -16.86 14.41 -16.04
C SER A 343 -16.26 15.32 -14.97
N ASN A 344 -15.31 14.79 -14.20
CA ASN A 344 -14.37 15.56 -13.40
C ASN A 344 -13.03 15.82 -14.14
N GLU A 345 -12.92 15.31 -15.36
CA GLU A 345 -11.76 15.41 -16.24
C GLU A 345 -12.15 16.04 -17.58
N LEU A 346 -11.35 17.00 -18.05
CA LEU A 346 -11.55 17.62 -19.36
C LEU A 346 -10.96 16.69 -20.44
N LYS A 347 -11.78 15.81 -21.02
CA LYS A 347 -11.38 15.09 -22.24
C LYS A 347 -11.47 16.05 -23.43
N ALA A 348 -10.32 16.39 -24.01
CA ALA A 348 -10.18 17.19 -25.22
C ALA A 348 -10.51 16.38 -26.48
#